data_AF-A0A6I6AJ72-F1
#
_entry.id   AF-A0A6I6AJ72-F1
#
_cell.length_a   1.000
_cell.length_b   1.000
_cell.length_c   1.000
_cell.angle_alpha   90.00
_cell.angle_beta   90.00
_cell.angle_gamma   90.00
#
_symmetry.space_group_name_H-M   'P 1'
#
loop_
_entity.id
_entity.type
_entity.pdbx_description
1 polymer ?
#
loop_
_entity_poly.entity_id
_entity_poly.type
_entity_poly.pdbx_seq_one_letter_code
_entity_poly.pdbx_strand_id
1 'polypeptide(L)'
;MSQNSKIQEENYTAWEELKKRYPDRLCLDEEVIYALPVDFISALNKHLPGLWTKKDLHFEYDLNEIAGMGLFLKQPFWYPLLKEYFPPTNDGTRRFLAEHTRISNNLRLTIEEYLRRHDCSDFMIKKYFKEEEKYKLQAQQRQIGYAGWLVTDPGFQLSKAGFVGEWWEQIEQQGEFPSVPPMKMLRDSTPLPQSQRPYYAGYTQFYYEWSLERLATLHLPVPMHSNPVGASQYSEEVSEAAGLSLFVPWYLLADQDLKLQDIANHHLMYGHKKHLEGWISKKNREEDKWGYNRYSIMLKMFVFLKCGLYPRYNKRLIRKMRKIDEAFTEFMEGAELDPLELEKKFQSTRKTRQELQRRLKKCQEAVET
;
A
#
# COMPACT_ATOMS: atom_id res chain seq x y z
N MET A 1 24.69 -17.01 15.10
CA MET A 1 23.29 -17.16 14.64
C MET A 1 22.81 -15.80 14.19
N SER A 2 22.46 -15.66 12.91
CA SER A 2 22.12 -14.37 12.29
C SER A 2 20.81 -13.82 12.85
N GLN A 3 20.66 -12.50 13.01
CA GLN A 3 19.39 -11.86 13.37
C GLN A 3 18.23 -12.29 12.45
N ASN A 4 18.52 -12.62 11.18
CA ASN A 4 17.53 -13.15 10.24
C ASN A 4 16.95 -14.51 10.65
N SER A 5 17.71 -15.38 11.32
CA SER A 5 17.20 -16.70 11.72
C SER A 5 16.22 -16.60 12.90
N LYS A 6 16.41 -15.64 13.81
CA LYS A 6 15.49 -15.41 14.94
C LYS A 6 14.18 -14.73 14.49
N ILE A 7 14.25 -13.81 13.52
CA ILE A 7 13.06 -13.17 12.96
C ILE A 7 12.21 -14.19 12.17
N GLN A 8 12.87 -15.10 11.43
CA GLN A 8 12.16 -16.21 10.76
C GLN A 8 11.52 -17.18 11.75
N GLU A 9 12.17 -17.53 12.86
CA GLU A 9 11.59 -18.37 13.91
C GLU A 9 10.36 -17.74 14.58
N GLU A 10 10.40 -16.44 14.93
CA GLU A 10 9.24 -15.74 15.53
C GLU A 10 8.06 -15.61 14.55
N ASN A 11 8.31 -15.47 13.24
CA ASN A 11 7.28 -15.29 12.23
C ASN A 11 6.50 -16.58 11.88
N TYR A 12 7.14 -17.75 11.93
CA TYR A 12 6.44 -19.04 11.77
C TYR A 12 5.48 -19.33 12.93
N THR A 13 5.73 -18.76 14.11
CA THR A 13 4.91 -18.97 15.32
C THR A 13 3.45 -18.53 15.12
N ALA A 14 3.21 -17.45 14.37
CA ALA A 14 1.86 -16.91 14.16
C ALA A 14 0.97 -17.87 13.35
N TRP A 15 1.50 -18.43 12.25
CA TRP A 15 0.78 -19.41 11.45
C TRP A 15 0.57 -20.73 12.19
N GLU A 16 1.60 -21.23 12.89
CA GLU A 16 1.48 -22.45 13.71
C GLU A 16 0.42 -22.30 14.81
N GLU A 17 0.37 -21.13 15.47
CA GLU A 17 -0.65 -20.86 16.47
C GLU A 17 -2.06 -20.85 15.87
N LEU A 18 -2.25 -20.17 14.73
CA LEU A 18 -3.53 -20.14 14.02
C LEU A 18 -3.94 -21.54 13.53
N LYS A 19 -3.01 -22.33 12.98
CA LYS A 19 -3.27 -23.70 12.50
C LYS A 19 -3.60 -24.64 13.66
N LYS A 20 -2.95 -24.48 14.82
CA LYS A 20 -3.26 -25.22 16.05
C LYS A 20 -4.66 -24.89 16.58
N ARG A 21 -5.06 -23.62 16.62
CA ARG A 21 -6.39 -23.19 17.08
C ARG A 21 -7.49 -23.57 16.09
N TYR A 22 -7.20 -23.55 14.81
CA TYR A 22 -8.16 -23.72 13.72
C TYR A 22 -7.69 -24.71 12.65
N PRO A 23 -7.50 -26.01 13.00
CA PRO A 23 -6.91 -27.00 12.09
C PRO A 23 -7.72 -27.21 10.80
N ASP A 24 -9.05 -27.07 10.89
CA ASP A 24 -9.97 -27.29 9.78
C ASP A 24 -10.13 -26.09 8.82
N ARG A 25 -9.39 -24.98 9.04
CA ARG A 25 -9.48 -23.79 8.19
C ARG A 25 -8.61 -23.95 6.94
N LEU A 26 -9.26 -24.31 5.84
CA LEU A 26 -8.61 -24.48 4.53
C LEU A 26 -7.89 -23.22 4.03
N CYS A 27 -8.38 -22.02 4.39
CA CYS A 27 -7.70 -20.78 3.98
C CYS A 27 -6.29 -20.67 4.57
N LEU A 28 -5.96 -21.37 5.68
CA LEU A 28 -4.61 -21.40 6.26
C LEU A 28 -3.59 -22.14 5.38
N ASP A 29 -4.07 -22.85 4.37
CA ASP A 29 -3.23 -23.55 3.38
C ASP A 29 -3.01 -22.72 2.11
N GLU A 30 -3.65 -21.55 1.98
CA GLU A 30 -3.43 -20.61 0.89
C GLU A 30 -2.09 -19.85 1.06
N GLU A 31 -1.51 -19.43 -0.05
CA GLU A 31 -0.26 -18.65 -0.08
C GLU A 31 -0.41 -17.30 0.65
N VAL A 32 -1.61 -16.73 0.64
CA VAL A 32 -1.89 -15.42 1.22
C VAL A 32 -3.28 -15.37 1.85
N ILE A 33 -3.35 -14.77 3.04
CA ILE A 33 -4.60 -14.61 3.79
C ILE A 33 -4.62 -13.19 4.33
N TYR A 34 -5.68 -12.45 4.04
CA TYR A 34 -5.84 -11.08 4.52
C TYR A 34 -6.79 -11.04 5.72
N ALA A 35 -6.34 -10.41 6.79
CA ALA A 35 -7.18 -10.11 7.94
C ALA A 35 -8.18 -8.99 7.61
N LEU A 36 -9.32 -8.99 8.29
CA LEU A 36 -10.27 -7.88 8.26
C LEU A 36 -10.00 -6.95 9.46
N PRO A 37 -10.11 -5.62 9.29
CA PRO A 37 -10.06 -4.70 10.43
C PRO A 37 -11.17 -5.00 11.44
N VAL A 38 -10.88 -4.88 12.73
CA VAL A 38 -11.83 -5.13 13.84
C VAL A 38 -13.11 -4.29 13.70
N ASP A 39 -12.96 -3.03 13.33
CA ASP A 39 -14.10 -2.12 13.13
C ASP A 39 -14.96 -2.55 11.92
N PHE A 40 -14.32 -3.09 10.87
CA PHE A 40 -15.04 -3.62 9.73
C PHE A 40 -15.75 -4.93 10.06
N ILE A 41 -15.13 -5.79 10.88
CA ILE A 41 -15.78 -7.00 11.40
C ILE A 41 -17.04 -6.60 12.18
N SER A 42 -16.94 -5.59 13.04
CA SER A 42 -18.05 -5.10 13.85
C SER A 42 -19.19 -4.53 13.00
N ALA A 43 -18.86 -3.71 11.99
CA ALA A 43 -19.85 -3.15 11.05
C ALA A 43 -20.56 -4.26 10.25
N LEU A 44 -19.82 -5.26 9.75
CA LEU A 44 -20.39 -6.41 9.05
C LEU A 44 -21.32 -7.21 9.97
N ASN A 45 -20.98 -7.43 11.25
CA ASN A 45 -21.84 -8.16 12.18
C ASN A 45 -23.20 -7.47 12.37
N LYS A 46 -23.17 -6.14 12.44
CA LYS A 46 -24.36 -5.29 12.59
C LYS A 46 -25.29 -5.38 11.38
N HIS A 47 -24.76 -5.24 10.17
CA HIS A 47 -25.58 -5.20 8.94
C HIS A 47 -25.94 -6.59 8.39
N LEU A 48 -25.12 -7.60 8.68
CA LEU A 48 -25.25 -8.97 8.21
C LEU A 48 -25.32 -9.97 9.39
N PRO A 49 -26.35 -9.88 10.25
CA PRO A 49 -26.51 -10.84 11.34
C PRO A 49 -26.61 -12.26 10.76
N GLY A 50 -25.78 -13.17 11.29
CA GLY A 50 -25.67 -14.55 10.81
C GLY A 50 -24.73 -14.76 9.62
N LEU A 51 -23.92 -13.77 9.22
CA LEU A 51 -22.81 -14.01 8.28
C LEU A 51 -21.83 -15.05 8.84
N TRP A 52 -21.51 -14.91 10.13
CA TRP A 52 -20.52 -15.72 10.83
C TRP A 52 -21.18 -16.68 11.81
N THR A 53 -20.63 -17.88 11.86
CA THR A 53 -20.75 -18.72 13.06
C THR A 53 -19.88 -18.14 14.16
N LYS A 54 -20.10 -18.55 15.42
CA LYS A 54 -19.20 -18.15 16.53
C LYS A 54 -17.74 -18.48 16.22
N LYS A 55 -17.46 -19.66 15.63
CA LYS A 55 -16.10 -20.06 15.25
C LYS A 55 -15.50 -19.20 14.14
N ASP A 56 -16.30 -18.70 13.20
CA ASP A 56 -15.82 -17.77 12.16
C ASP A 56 -15.43 -16.43 12.77
N LEU A 57 -16.28 -15.91 13.66
CA LEU A 57 -16.02 -14.62 14.29
C LEU A 57 -14.76 -14.65 15.16
N HIS A 58 -14.57 -15.71 15.96
CA HIS A 58 -13.33 -15.88 16.75
C HIS A 58 -12.10 -15.99 15.83
N PHE A 59 -12.21 -16.74 14.72
CA PHE A 59 -11.12 -16.84 13.75
C PHE A 59 -10.73 -15.48 13.16
N GLU A 60 -11.69 -14.63 12.76
CA GLU A 60 -11.36 -13.32 12.18
C GLU A 60 -10.70 -12.38 13.21
N TYR A 61 -11.13 -12.43 14.47
CA TYR A 61 -10.48 -11.66 15.55
C TYR A 61 -9.07 -12.19 15.86
N ASP A 62 -8.91 -13.51 16.01
CA ASP A 62 -7.61 -14.14 16.26
C ASP A 62 -6.63 -13.91 15.09
N LEU A 63 -7.11 -13.95 13.84
CA LEU A 63 -6.28 -13.67 12.67
C LEU A 63 -5.75 -12.23 12.70
N ASN A 64 -6.60 -11.26 13.06
CA ASN A 64 -6.17 -9.87 13.22
C ASN A 64 -5.18 -9.70 14.39
N GLU A 65 -5.46 -10.34 15.53
CA GLU A 65 -4.64 -10.24 16.73
C GLU A 65 -3.24 -10.85 16.55
N ILE A 66 -3.19 -12.06 16.00
CA ILE A 66 -1.98 -12.89 15.89
C ILE A 66 -1.15 -12.49 14.66
N ALA A 67 -1.79 -12.28 13.50
CA ALA A 67 -1.11 -12.03 12.23
C ALA A 67 -1.20 -10.57 11.74
N GLY A 68 -1.86 -9.68 12.49
CA GLY A 68 -2.00 -8.27 12.12
C GLY A 68 -2.81 -8.11 10.83
N MET A 69 -2.12 -7.77 9.73
CA MET A 69 -2.75 -7.57 8.42
C MET A 69 -3.05 -8.87 7.68
N GLY A 70 -2.45 -9.99 8.12
CA GLY A 70 -2.60 -11.29 7.50
C GLY A 70 -1.29 -12.05 7.35
N LEU A 71 -1.34 -13.16 6.61
CA LEU A 71 -0.20 -14.03 6.36
C LEU A 71 0.12 -14.06 4.86
N PHE A 72 1.40 -14.09 4.52
CA PHE A 72 1.93 -14.37 3.19
C PHE A 72 3.04 -15.40 3.34
N LEU A 73 2.96 -16.50 2.59
CA LEU A 73 3.89 -17.64 2.72
C LEU A 73 4.05 -18.07 4.19
N LYS A 74 2.92 -18.12 4.91
CA LYS A 74 2.81 -18.47 6.34
C LYS A 74 3.49 -17.50 7.32
N GLN A 75 3.91 -16.33 6.87
CA GLN A 75 4.53 -15.30 7.70
C GLN A 75 3.64 -14.06 7.78
N PRO A 76 3.55 -13.36 8.93
CA PRO A 76 2.86 -12.08 9.00
C PRO A 76 3.47 -11.07 8.03
N PHE A 77 2.63 -10.39 7.25
CA PHE A 77 3.10 -9.32 6.37
C PHE A 77 2.62 -7.95 6.84
N TRP A 78 3.40 -6.93 6.49
CA TRP A 78 3.08 -5.53 6.76
C TRP A 78 2.86 -4.74 5.48
N TYR A 79 1.75 -3.99 5.45
CA TYR A 79 1.39 -3.11 4.34
C TYR A 79 1.23 -1.65 4.81
N PRO A 80 2.23 -0.79 4.58
CA PRO A 80 2.29 0.55 5.19
C PRO A 80 1.13 1.47 4.77
N LEU A 81 0.51 1.22 3.62
CA LEU A 81 -0.56 2.05 3.07
C LEU A 81 -1.91 1.88 3.79
N LEU A 82 -2.09 0.82 4.57
CA LEU A 82 -3.33 0.54 5.32
C LEU A 82 -3.08 0.32 6.82
N LYS A 83 -1.90 0.71 7.31
CA LYS A 83 -1.48 0.50 8.71
C LYS A 83 -2.43 1.05 9.76
N GLU A 84 -3.16 2.11 9.42
CA GLU A 84 -4.13 2.77 10.31
C GLU A 84 -5.27 1.85 10.76
N TYR A 85 -5.55 0.78 9.99
CA TYR A 85 -6.62 -0.18 10.26
C TYR A 85 -6.18 -1.40 11.07
N PHE A 86 -4.88 -1.52 11.35
CA PHE A 86 -4.28 -2.66 12.02
C PHE A 86 -3.28 -2.17 13.06
N PRO A 87 -3.77 -1.72 14.24
CA PRO A 87 -2.90 -1.24 15.28
C PRO A 87 -1.93 -2.36 15.72
N PRO A 88 -0.68 -2.04 16.07
CA PRO A 88 0.31 -3.04 16.45
C PRO A 88 -0.11 -3.78 17.71
N THR A 89 -0.35 -5.08 17.57
CA THR A 89 -0.81 -5.94 18.67
C THR A 89 0.35 -6.47 19.52
N ASN A 90 1.52 -6.73 18.93
CA ASN A 90 2.68 -7.23 19.66
C ASN A 90 3.63 -6.13 20.18
N ASP A 91 4.31 -6.43 21.28
CA ASP A 91 5.25 -5.51 21.94
C ASP A 91 6.46 -5.16 21.06
N GLY A 92 6.89 -6.07 20.18
CA GLY A 92 7.98 -5.82 19.23
C GLY A 92 7.67 -4.69 18.26
N THR A 93 6.49 -4.71 17.64
CA THR A 93 6.04 -3.67 16.71
C THR A 93 5.76 -2.37 17.44
N ARG A 94 5.23 -2.42 18.67
CA ARG A 94 5.07 -1.23 19.53
C ARG A 94 6.42 -0.58 19.85
N ARG A 95 7.45 -1.36 20.20
CA ARG A 95 8.81 -0.85 20.43
C ARG A 95 9.42 -0.26 19.17
N PHE A 96 9.24 -0.90 18.01
CA PHE A 96 9.69 -0.36 16.73
C PHE A 96 9.01 0.98 16.41
N LEU A 97 7.68 1.08 16.58
CA LEU A 97 6.95 2.34 16.41
C LEU A 97 7.43 3.43 17.38
N ALA A 98 7.66 3.07 18.64
CA ALA A 98 8.17 4.00 19.65
C ALA A 98 9.56 4.53 19.27
N GLU A 99 10.45 3.66 18.80
CA GLU A 99 11.78 4.06 18.34
C GLU A 99 11.70 4.93 17.07
N HIS A 100 10.86 4.57 16.10
CA HIS A 100 10.63 5.40 14.91
C HIS A 100 10.07 6.79 15.29
N THR A 101 9.17 6.84 16.26
CA THR A 101 8.62 8.10 16.79
C THR A 101 9.72 8.92 17.47
N ARG A 102 10.59 8.27 18.24
CA ARG A 102 11.76 8.91 18.87
C ARG A 102 12.71 9.50 17.83
N ILE A 103 13.08 8.73 16.81
CA ILE A 103 13.94 9.18 15.71
C ILE A 103 13.30 10.35 14.97
N SER A 104 12.00 10.26 14.66
CA SER A 104 11.27 11.34 13.98
C SER A 104 11.23 12.62 14.80
N ASN A 105 11.04 12.50 16.12
CA ASN A 105 11.08 13.64 17.04
C ASN A 105 12.48 14.25 17.14
N ASN A 106 13.53 13.43 17.21
CA ASN A 106 14.92 13.93 17.24
C ASN A 106 15.28 14.68 15.94
N LEU A 107 14.85 14.15 14.79
CA LEU A 107 15.04 14.83 13.50
C LEU A 107 14.29 16.16 13.46
N ARG A 108 13.04 16.18 13.94
CA ARG A 108 12.24 17.41 14.05
C ARG A 108 12.93 18.47 14.90
N LEU A 109 13.44 18.09 16.08
CA LEU A 109 14.18 19.01 16.96
C LEU A 109 15.46 19.54 16.30
N THR A 110 16.17 18.70 15.55
CA THR A 110 17.37 19.09 14.80
C THR A 110 17.04 20.13 13.71
N ILE A 111 15.94 19.92 12.97
CA ILE A 111 15.47 20.86 11.95
C ILE A 111 15.03 22.17 12.62
N GLU A 112 14.33 22.10 13.74
CA GLU A 112 13.93 23.30 14.49
C GLU A 112 15.13 24.12 14.96
N GLU A 113 16.15 23.46 15.52
CA GLU A 113 17.40 24.12 15.92
C GLU A 113 18.10 24.77 14.72
N TYR A 114 18.17 24.07 13.59
CA TYR A 114 18.73 24.62 12.36
C TYR A 114 17.98 25.88 11.89
N LEU A 115 16.65 25.87 11.90
CA LEU A 115 15.82 27.02 11.52
C LEU A 115 16.03 28.20 12.48
N ARG A 116 16.11 27.94 13.79
CA ARG A 116 16.42 28.97 14.80
C ARG A 116 17.79 29.62 14.57
N ARG A 117 18.80 28.83 14.18
CA ARG A 117 20.14 29.35 13.82
C ARG A 117 20.15 30.25 12.57
N HIS A 118 19.08 30.22 11.77
CA HIS A 118 18.88 31.08 10.60
C HIS A 118 17.85 32.17 10.87
N ASP A 119 17.70 32.59 12.13
CA ASP A 119 16.81 33.68 12.57
C ASP A 119 15.33 33.48 12.21
N CYS A 120 14.88 32.24 12.00
CA CYS A 120 13.47 31.95 11.81
C CYS A 120 12.71 32.16 13.12
N SER A 121 11.66 32.99 13.08
CA SER A 121 10.74 33.14 14.22
C SER A 121 9.98 31.84 14.55
N ASP A 122 9.54 31.67 15.80
CA ASP A 122 8.69 30.53 16.21
C ASP A 122 7.44 30.38 15.32
N PHE A 123 6.87 31.49 14.85
CA PHE A 123 5.75 31.47 13.91
C PHE A 123 6.12 30.84 12.57
N MET A 124 7.29 31.19 12.01
CA MET A 124 7.80 30.60 10.76
C MET A 124 8.09 29.11 10.92
N ILE A 125 8.70 28.71 12.03
CA ILE A 125 9.00 27.30 12.34
C ILE A 125 7.69 26.50 12.44
N LYS A 126 6.68 27.01 13.15
CA LYS A 126 5.37 26.36 13.24
C LYS A 126 4.68 26.26 11.87
N LYS A 127 4.78 27.31 11.05
CA LYS A 127 4.24 27.30 9.68
C LYS A 127 4.94 26.26 8.81
N TYR A 128 6.28 26.17 8.87
CA TYR A 128 7.07 25.18 8.15
C TYR A 128 6.61 23.75 8.44
N PHE A 129 6.54 23.34 9.71
CA PHE A 129 6.11 21.98 10.05
C PHE A 129 4.65 21.70 9.70
N LYS A 130 3.78 22.72 9.75
CA LYS A 130 2.39 22.58 9.30
C LYS A 130 2.30 22.34 7.79
N GLU A 131 3.12 23.04 7.00
CA GLU A 131 3.17 22.85 5.55
C GLU A 131 3.81 21.51 5.18
N GLU A 132 4.89 21.12 5.85
CA GLU A 132 5.54 19.82 5.67
C GLU A 132 4.55 18.67 5.93
N GLU A 133 3.80 18.72 7.04
CA GLU A 133 2.80 17.71 7.36
C GLU A 133 1.68 17.66 6.32
N LYS A 134 1.22 18.82 5.84
CA LYS A 134 0.25 18.91 4.75
C LYS A 134 0.77 18.21 3.49
N TYR A 135 2.03 18.44 3.10
CA TYR A 135 2.63 17.78 1.93
C TYR A 135 2.76 16.27 2.13
N LYS A 136 3.19 15.81 3.33
CA LYS A 136 3.28 14.39 3.67
C LYS A 136 1.92 13.69 3.52
N LEU A 137 0.86 14.26 4.10
CA LEU A 137 -0.50 13.71 4.01
C LEU A 137 -1.00 13.66 2.56
N GLN A 138 -0.78 14.73 1.78
CA GLN A 138 -1.16 14.74 0.37
C GLN A 138 -0.41 13.68 -0.44
N ALA A 139 0.88 13.51 -0.18
CA ALA A 139 1.69 12.56 -0.91
C ALA A 139 1.35 11.12 -0.52
N GLN A 140 1.11 10.84 0.76
CA GLN A 140 0.59 9.56 1.23
C GLN A 140 -0.77 9.24 0.58
N GLN A 141 -1.70 10.20 0.52
CA GLN A 141 -2.99 9.97 -0.15
C GLN A 141 -2.83 9.61 -1.63
N ARG A 142 -1.91 10.28 -2.35
CA ARG A 142 -1.59 9.96 -3.74
C ARG A 142 -0.93 8.58 -3.86
N GLN A 143 -0.05 8.20 -2.93
CA GLN A 143 0.60 6.89 -2.89
C GLN A 143 -0.44 5.77 -2.73
N ILE A 144 -1.38 5.92 -1.79
CA ILE A 144 -2.49 4.98 -1.59
C ILE A 144 -3.38 4.93 -2.83
N GLY A 145 -3.68 6.10 -3.42
CA GLY A 145 -4.45 6.18 -4.66
C GLY A 145 -3.75 5.50 -5.83
N TYR A 146 -2.43 5.62 -5.94
CA TYR A 146 -1.65 4.98 -7.00
C TYR A 146 -1.65 3.47 -6.84
N ALA A 147 -1.44 2.95 -5.63
CA ALA A 147 -1.58 1.52 -5.36
C ALA A 147 -3.01 1.02 -5.68
N GLY A 148 -4.04 1.82 -5.37
CA GLY A 148 -5.42 1.54 -5.74
C GLY A 148 -5.68 1.51 -7.24
N TRP A 149 -5.01 2.36 -8.01
CA TRP A 149 -5.04 2.31 -9.47
C TRP A 149 -4.35 1.04 -9.98
N LEU A 150 -3.12 0.74 -9.52
CA LEU A 150 -2.34 -0.43 -9.93
C LEU A 150 -3.07 -1.76 -9.71
N VAL A 151 -3.72 -1.97 -8.55
CA VAL A 151 -4.49 -3.21 -8.31
C VAL A 151 -5.67 -3.39 -9.26
N THR A 152 -6.01 -2.35 -10.03
CA THR A 152 -7.10 -2.33 -11.02
C THR A 152 -6.64 -1.98 -12.43
N ASP A 153 -5.33 -1.91 -12.67
CA ASP A 153 -4.76 -1.61 -13.98
C ASP A 153 -4.39 -2.92 -14.72
N PRO A 154 -4.96 -3.19 -15.90
CA PRO A 154 -4.68 -4.42 -16.64
C PRO A 154 -3.21 -4.58 -17.03
N GLY A 155 -2.53 -3.49 -17.42
CA GLY A 155 -1.12 -3.52 -17.82
C GLY A 155 -0.21 -3.92 -16.65
N PHE A 156 -0.51 -3.40 -15.46
CA PHE A 156 0.18 -3.78 -14.24
C PHE A 156 -0.10 -5.25 -13.87
N GLN A 157 -1.35 -5.69 -13.93
CA GLN A 157 -1.69 -7.09 -13.59
C GLN A 157 -1.03 -8.09 -14.53
N LEU A 158 -0.97 -7.81 -15.83
CA LEU A 158 -0.27 -8.62 -16.83
C LEU A 158 1.25 -8.65 -16.55
N SER A 159 1.87 -7.47 -16.37
CA SER A 159 3.31 -7.38 -16.07
C SER A 159 3.67 -8.11 -14.76
N LYS A 160 2.82 -7.96 -13.74
CA LYS A 160 2.97 -8.65 -12.44
C LYS A 160 2.84 -10.16 -12.59
N ALA A 161 1.90 -10.64 -13.40
CA ALA A 161 1.72 -12.07 -13.63
C ALA A 161 2.97 -12.67 -14.31
N GLY A 162 3.54 -11.97 -15.30
CA GLY A 162 4.82 -12.37 -15.92
C GLY A 162 5.97 -12.39 -14.91
N PHE A 163 6.12 -11.32 -14.12
CA PHE A 163 7.16 -11.24 -13.08
C PHE A 163 7.02 -12.36 -12.03
N VAL A 164 5.81 -12.59 -11.51
CA VAL A 164 5.57 -13.65 -10.53
C VAL A 164 5.81 -15.03 -11.15
N GLY A 165 5.35 -15.27 -12.38
CA GLY A 165 5.55 -16.56 -13.06
C GLY A 165 7.02 -16.89 -13.31
N GLU A 166 7.85 -15.90 -13.61
CA GLU A 166 9.29 -16.09 -13.82
C GLU A 166 10.07 -16.33 -12.52
N TRP A 167 9.68 -15.65 -11.44
CA TRP A 167 10.51 -15.56 -10.22
C TRP A 167 9.88 -16.17 -8.96
N TRP A 168 8.77 -16.91 -9.08
CA TRP A 168 8.03 -17.44 -7.93
C TRP A 168 8.88 -18.31 -7.01
N GLU A 169 9.69 -19.23 -7.55
CA GLU A 169 10.52 -20.13 -6.73
C GLU A 169 11.48 -19.36 -5.83
N GLN A 170 12.09 -18.28 -6.35
CA GLN A 170 13.01 -17.44 -5.58
C GLN A 170 12.26 -16.63 -4.51
N ILE A 171 11.07 -16.12 -4.82
CA ILE A 171 10.20 -15.42 -3.86
C ILE A 171 9.76 -16.36 -2.75
N GLU A 172 9.35 -17.59 -3.08
CA GLU A 172 8.94 -18.60 -2.12
C GLU A 172 10.09 -19.02 -1.21
N GLN A 173 11.29 -19.25 -1.77
CA GLN A 173 12.50 -19.56 -1.00
C GLN A 173 12.89 -18.43 -0.03
N GLN A 174 12.65 -17.17 -0.41
CA GLN A 174 12.91 -16.01 0.45
C GLN A 174 11.80 -15.78 1.48
N GLY A 175 10.58 -16.28 1.22
CA GLY A 175 9.40 -16.07 2.06
C GLY A 175 8.77 -14.67 1.91
N GLU A 176 9.39 -13.79 1.09
CA GLU A 176 8.92 -12.44 0.84
C GLU A 176 9.36 -11.94 -0.53
N PHE A 177 8.70 -10.90 -1.03
CA PHE A 177 9.15 -10.21 -2.22
C PHE A 177 10.37 -9.32 -1.90
N PRO A 178 11.33 -9.23 -2.82
CA PRO A 178 12.50 -8.40 -2.63
C PRO A 178 12.08 -6.93 -2.63
N SER A 179 12.90 -6.09 -2.01
CA SER A 179 12.69 -4.64 -1.95
C SER A 179 13.81 -3.92 -2.70
N VAL A 180 13.48 -2.78 -3.32
CA VAL A 180 14.50 -1.85 -3.81
C VAL A 180 15.26 -1.32 -2.59
N PRO A 181 16.59 -1.56 -2.50
CA PRO A 181 17.34 -1.20 -1.31
C PRO A 181 17.38 0.33 -1.13
N PRO A 182 17.07 0.86 0.06
CA PRO A 182 17.30 2.27 0.36
C PRO A 182 18.81 2.56 0.41
N MET A 183 19.22 3.83 0.21
CA MET A 183 20.64 4.25 0.11
C MET A 183 21.55 3.68 1.22
N LYS A 184 21.02 3.42 2.42
CA LYS A 184 21.79 2.90 3.55
C LYS A 184 22.30 1.46 3.33
N MET A 185 21.65 0.67 2.48
CA MET A 185 22.06 -0.70 2.15
C MET A 185 23.04 -0.76 0.97
N LEU A 186 23.12 0.29 0.14
CA LEU A 186 24.08 0.37 -0.97
C LEU A 186 25.51 0.71 -0.53
N ARG A 187 25.71 1.06 0.75
CA ARG A 187 27.06 1.26 1.31
C ARG A 187 27.78 -0.04 1.64
N ASP A 188 27.06 -1.16 1.68
CA ASP A 188 27.68 -2.48 1.71
C ASP A 188 28.08 -2.86 0.28
N SER A 189 29.33 -2.53 -0.07
CA SER A 189 29.94 -2.80 -1.38
C SER A 189 30.23 -4.29 -1.63
N THR A 190 29.43 -5.20 -1.04
CA THR A 190 29.56 -6.64 -1.27
C THR A 190 28.92 -6.97 -2.61
N PRO A 191 29.69 -7.44 -3.61
CA PRO A 191 29.14 -7.73 -4.92
C PRO A 191 28.11 -8.86 -4.84
N LEU A 192 26.96 -8.67 -5.51
CA LEU A 192 25.92 -9.69 -5.59
C LEU A 192 26.47 -10.97 -6.26
N PRO A 193 26.21 -12.16 -5.69
CA PRO A 193 26.56 -13.44 -6.31
C PRO A 193 26.03 -13.51 -7.74
N GLN A 194 26.83 -14.06 -8.67
CA GLN A 194 26.45 -14.12 -10.09
C GLN A 194 25.10 -14.83 -10.31
N SER A 195 24.80 -15.86 -9.52
CA SER A 195 23.53 -16.58 -9.56
C SER A 195 22.31 -15.74 -9.18
N GLN A 196 22.49 -14.67 -8.40
CA GLN A 196 21.40 -13.80 -7.95
C GLN A 196 21.21 -12.56 -8.84
N ARG A 197 22.15 -12.28 -9.76
CA ARG A 197 22.10 -11.10 -10.62
C ARG A 197 20.87 -11.08 -11.55
N PRO A 198 20.45 -12.18 -12.19
CA PRO A 198 19.26 -12.18 -13.03
C PRO A 198 18.00 -11.82 -12.24
N TYR A 199 17.82 -12.44 -11.07
CA TYR A 199 16.70 -12.14 -10.17
C TYR A 199 16.71 -10.68 -9.71
N TYR A 200 17.89 -10.18 -9.30
CA TYR A 200 18.06 -8.77 -8.92
C TYR A 200 17.68 -7.81 -10.05
N ALA A 201 18.17 -8.05 -11.26
CA ALA A 201 17.87 -7.24 -12.43
C ALA A 201 16.37 -7.30 -12.76
N GLY A 202 15.77 -8.50 -12.76
CA GLY A 202 14.36 -8.71 -13.10
C GLY A 202 13.41 -7.96 -12.16
N TYR A 203 13.55 -8.14 -10.84
CA TYR A 203 12.67 -7.43 -9.91
C TYR A 203 12.92 -5.91 -9.92
N THR A 204 14.18 -5.49 -10.07
CA THR A 204 14.55 -4.08 -10.08
C THR A 204 13.94 -3.37 -11.29
N GLN A 205 14.04 -4.00 -12.47
CA GLN A 205 13.41 -3.49 -13.69
C GLN A 205 11.88 -3.37 -13.52
N PHE A 206 11.21 -4.45 -13.08
CA PHE A 206 9.77 -4.44 -12.87
C PHE A 206 9.35 -3.33 -11.88
N TYR A 207 10.06 -3.17 -10.77
CA TYR A 207 9.76 -2.14 -9.79
C TYR A 207 10.01 -0.73 -10.32
N TYR A 208 11.08 -0.50 -11.07
CA TYR A 208 11.35 0.81 -11.66
C TYR A 208 10.34 1.18 -12.74
N GLU A 209 9.93 0.22 -13.57
CA GLU A 209 8.88 0.42 -14.57
C GLU A 209 7.59 0.94 -13.95
N TRP A 210 7.22 0.45 -12.78
CA TRP A 210 5.96 0.78 -12.10
C TRP A 210 6.12 1.74 -10.90
N SER A 211 7.30 2.29 -10.68
CA SER A 211 7.62 3.18 -9.54
C SER A 211 7.29 2.55 -8.18
N LEU A 212 7.66 1.29 -8.00
CA LEU A 212 7.44 0.50 -6.79
C LEU A 212 8.70 0.36 -5.95
N GLU A 213 8.50 0.31 -4.63
CA GLU A 213 9.54 -0.10 -3.70
C GLU A 213 9.62 -1.62 -3.60
N ARG A 214 8.45 -2.27 -3.54
CA ARG A 214 8.29 -3.73 -3.48
C ARG A 214 6.84 -4.13 -3.73
N LEU A 215 6.58 -5.44 -3.73
CA LEU A 215 5.26 -5.99 -3.44
C LEU A 215 5.22 -6.42 -1.95
N ALA A 216 4.15 -6.13 -1.22
CA ALA A 216 3.99 -6.65 0.15
C ALA A 216 3.45 -8.08 0.17
N THR A 217 2.70 -8.44 -0.88
CA THR A 217 2.16 -9.76 -1.19
C THR A 217 1.93 -9.80 -2.70
N LEU A 218 1.53 -10.94 -3.27
CA LEU A 218 1.25 -11.06 -4.71
C LEU A 218 0.14 -10.11 -5.23
N HIS A 219 -0.64 -9.49 -4.33
CA HIS A 219 -1.70 -8.54 -4.68
C HIS A 219 -1.40 -7.08 -4.34
N LEU A 220 -0.45 -6.80 -3.45
CA LEU A 220 -0.32 -5.48 -2.81
C LEU A 220 0.95 -4.74 -3.25
N PRO A 221 0.88 -3.84 -4.25
CA PRO A 221 2.01 -3.00 -4.60
C PRO A 221 2.31 -1.97 -3.51
N VAL A 222 3.60 -1.78 -3.21
CA VAL A 222 4.08 -0.70 -2.34
C VAL A 222 4.78 0.31 -3.24
N PRO A 223 4.14 1.44 -3.60
CA PRO A 223 4.80 2.47 -4.39
C PRO A 223 5.98 3.07 -3.65
N MET A 224 6.97 3.54 -4.40
CA MET A 224 8.08 4.30 -3.82
C MET A 224 7.56 5.51 -3.04
N HIS A 225 8.24 5.84 -1.94
CA HIS A 225 7.88 7.01 -1.16
C HIS A 225 8.28 8.28 -1.91
N SER A 226 7.38 9.25 -1.92
CA SER A 226 7.72 10.61 -2.28
C SER A 226 8.51 11.25 -1.13
N ASN A 227 9.62 11.91 -1.45
CA ASN A 227 10.28 12.84 -0.53
C ASN A 227 10.03 14.26 -1.04
N PRO A 228 8.81 14.82 -0.87
CA PRO A 228 8.49 16.15 -1.38
C PRO A 228 9.30 17.25 -0.68
N VAL A 229 9.79 16.96 0.54
CA VAL A 229 10.66 17.82 1.34
C VAL A 229 11.75 16.93 1.94
N GLY A 230 13.02 17.33 1.82
CA GLY A 230 14.16 16.62 2.39
C GLY A 230 14.95 15.77 1.37
N ALA A 231 15.87 14.96 1.90
CA ALA A 231 16.75 14.12 1.09
C ALA A 231 16.01 12.89 0.54
N SER A 232 16.33 12.47 -0.68
CA SER A 232 15.85 11.20 -1.22
C SER A 232 16.38 10.03 -0.40
N GLN A 233 15.52 9.04 -0.13
CA GLN A 233 15.93 7.77 0.47
C GLN A 233 16.48 6.75 -0.54
N TYR A 234 16.36 7.06 -1.84
CA TYR A 234 16.77 6.21 -2.95
C TYR A 234 18.01 6.80 -3.63
N SER A 235 18.91 5.94 -4.13
CA SER A 235 20.07 6.39 -4.91
C SER A 235 19.64 7.20 -6.15
N GLU A 236 20.59 7.92 -6.72
CA GLU A 236 20.39 8.65 -7.98
C GLU A 236 19.92 7.71 -9.09
N GLU A 237 20.59 6.56 -9.27
CA GLU A 237 20.20 5.52 -10.24
C GLU A 237 18.74 5.06 -10.10
N VAL A 238 18.30 4.78 -8.86
CA VAL A 238 16.91 4.40 -8.58
C VAL A 238 15.96 5.55 -8.91
N SER A 239 16.33 6.77 -8.52
CA SER A 239 15.51 7.96 -8.70
C SER A 239 15.32 8.30 -10.18
N GLU A 240 16.34 8.13 -11.01
CA GLU A 240 16.29 8.32 -12.47
C GLU A 240 15.47 7.24 -13.18
N ALA A 241 15.56 5.99 -12.73
CA ALA A 241 14.86 4.88 -13.39
C ALA A 241 13.36 4.82 -13.04
N ALA A 242 12.99 5.23 -11.83
CA ALA A 242 11.64 5.08 -11.29
C ALA A 242 10.89 6.41 -11.10
N GLY A 243 11.56 7.56 -11.23
CA GLY A 243 11.00 8.87 -10.93
C GLY A 243 11.63 10.01 -11.72
N LEU A 244 11.50 11.23 -11.19
CA LEU A 244 12.05 12.45 -11.77
C LEU A 244 12.76 13.24 -10.67
N SER A 245 14.05 13.51 -10.87
CA SER A 245 14.84 14.43 -10.04
C SER A 245 15.02 15.74 -10.80
N LEU A 246 14.68 16.87 -10.17
CA LEU A 246 14.79 18.18 -10.80
C LEU A 246 15.71 19.08 -10.00
N PHE A 247 16.76 19.56 -10.66
CA PHE A 247 17.52 20.71 -10.20
C PHE A 247 16.96 21.96 -10.88
N VAL A 248 16.38 22.88 -10.10
CA VAL A 248 15.84 24.15 -10.60
C VAL A 248 16.56 25.32 -9.91
N PRO A 249 17.48 26.02 -10.60
CA PRO A 249 18.12 27.22 -10.07
C PRO A 249 17.11 28.29 -9.63
N TRP A 250 17.43 29.03 -8.56
CA TRP A 250 16.54 30.04 -7.97
C TRP A 250 16.03 31.09 -8.96
N TYR A 251 16.85 31.51 -9.93
CA TYR A 251 16.44 32.52 -10.90
C TYR A 251 15.33 32.03 -11.84
N LEU A 252 15.21 30.72 -12.10
CA LEU A 252 14.13 30.14 -12.92
C LEU A 252 12.81 30.03 -12.15
N LEU A 253 12.83 30.17 -10.82
CA LEU A 253 11.63 30.16 -10.00
C LEU A 253 10.93 31.52 -9.97
N ALA A 254 11.58 32.58 -10.49
CA ALA A 254 11.04 33.94 -10.48
C ALA A 254 9.69 34.05 -11.22
N ASP A 255 9.56 33.35 -12.35
CA ASP A 255 8.37 33.40 -13.21
C ASP A 255 7.21 32.53 -12.70
N GLN A 256 7.49 31.59 -11.78
CA GLN A 256 6.51 30.63 -11.20
C GLN A 256 5.72 29.79 -12.22
N ASP A 257 6.09 29.80 -13.49
CA ASP A 257 5.35 29.17 -14.59
C ASP A 257 5.77 27.71 -14.89
N LEU A 258 6.86 27.23 -14.28
CA LEU A 258 7.34 25.87 -14.50
C LEU A 258 6.45 24.84 -13.78
N LYS A 259 5.53 24.20 -14.51
CA LYS A 259 4.67 23.14 -13.96
C LYS A 259 5.32 21.77 -14.16
N LEU A 260 5.38 20.98 -13.10
CA LEU A 260 5.85 19.58 -13.15
C LEU A 260 5.12 18.73 -14.20
N GLN A 261 3.85 19.04 -14.47
CA GLN A 261 3.07 18.34 -15.49
C GLN A 261 3.64 18.54 -16.90
N ASP A 262 4.19 19.72 -17.20
CA ASP A 262 4.73 20.01 -18.53
C ASP A 262 6.02 19.21 -18.77
N ILE A 263 6.84 19.06 -17.72
CA ILE A 263 8.02 18.20 -17.72
C ILE A 263 7.61 16.73 -17.88
N ALA A 264 6.64 16.25 -17.10
CA ALA A 264 6.14 14.87 -17.20
C ALA A 264 5.58 14.57 -18.60
N ASN A 265 4.82 15.49 -19.20
CA ASN A 265 4.30 15.35 -20.55
C ASN A 265 5.44 15.28 -21.58
N HIS A 266 6.50 16.08 -21.42
CA HIS A 266 7.67 16.00 -22.28
C HIS A 266 8.32 14.61 -22.24
N HIS A 267 8.46 14.00 -21.06
CA HIS A 267 8.97 12.62 -20.95
C HIS A 267 8.05 11.59 -21.61
N LEU A 268 6.73 11.73 -21.46
CA LEU A 268 5.74 10.85 -22.11
C LEU A 268 5.77 10.95 -23.64
N MET A 269 6.07 12.11 -24.22
CA MET A 269 6.12 12.31 -25.68
C MET A 269 7.15 11.42 -26.37
N TYR A 270 8.28 11.10 -25.71
CA TYR A 270 9.30 10.20 -26.25
C TYR A 270 8.98 8.71 -26.03
N GLY A 271 7.77 8.41 -25.52
CA GLY A 271 7.30 7.06 -25.29
C GLY A 271 7.85 6.38 -24.04
N HIS A 272 8.62 7.09 -23.22
CA HIS A 272 8.99 6.62 -21.89
C HIS A 272 7.73 6.51 -21.03
N LYS A 273 7.53 5.35 -20.39
CA LYS A 273 6.44 5.08 -19.44
C LYS A 273 5.01 5.28 -19.98
N LYS A 274 4.75 4.97 -21.26
CA LYS A 274 3.38 5.01 -21.85
C LYS A 274 2.35 4.23 -21.03
N HIS A 275 2.74 3.12 -20.40
CA HIS A 275 1.86 2.34 -19.53
C HIS A 275 1.37 3.10 -18.29
N LEU A 276 2.04 4.20 -17.90
CA LEU A 276 1.61 5.08 -16.81
C LEU A 276 0.70 6.23 -17.27
N GLU A 277 0.35 6.31 -18.57
CA GLU A 277 -0.49 7.38 -19.11
C GLU A 277 -1.87 7.44 -18.43
N GLY A 278 -2.44 6.28 -18.05
CA GLY A 278 -3.68 6.18 -17.28
C GLY A 278 -3.62 6.92 -15.94
N TRP A 279 -2.44 7.04 -15.34
CA TRP A 279 -2.21 7.74 -14.08
C TRP A 279 -1.78 9.21 -14.27
N ILE A 280 -0.88 9.48 -15.23
CA ILE A 280 -0.22 10.79 -15.41
C ILE A 280 -1.08 11.76 -16.23
N SER A 281 -1.81 11.27 -17.23
CA SER A 281 -2.52 12.13 -18.20
C SER A 281 -3.71 12.84 -17.57
N LYS A 282 -3.73 14.17 -17.71
CA LYS A 282 -4.85 15.01 -17.25
C LYS A 282 -6.15 14.69 -18.00
N LYS A 283 -6.05 14.34 -19.29
CA LYS A 283 -7.19 13.96 -20.13
C LYS A 283 -7.92 12.74 -19.55
N ASN A 284 -7.17 11.73 -19.13
CA ASN A 284 -7.73 10.54 -18.48
C ASN A 284 -8.36 10.87 -17.12
N ARG A 285 -7.83 11.83 -16.35
CA ARG A 285 -8.42 12.25 -15.06
C ARG A 285 -9.72 13.04 -15.22
N GLU A 286 -9.80 13.90 -16.24
CA GLU A 286 -11.01 14.65 -16.56
C GLU A 286 -12.11 13.74 -17.15
N GLU A 287 -11.72 12.74 -17.95
CA GLU A 287 -12.62 11.74 -18.53
C GLU A 287 -13.10 10.69 -17.50
N ASP A 288 -12.20 10.13 -16.67
CA ASP A 288 -12.59 9.17 -15.63
C ASP A 288 -13.34 9.87 -14.48
N LYS A 289 -13.09 11.15 -14.18
CA LYS A 289 -13.60 11.85 -12.97
C LYS A 289 -13.20 11.14 -11.66
N TRP A 290 -12.20 10.26 -11.70
CA TRP A 290 -11.70 9.49 -10.56
C TRP A 290 -10.46 10.17 -9.99
N GLY A 291 -10.64 10.85 -8.85
CA GLY A 291 -9.53 11.41 -8.07
C GLY A 291 -8.84 10.35 -7.22
N TYR A 292 -7.63 10.67 -6.73
CA TYR A 292 -6.80 9.80 -5.89
C TYR A 292 -7.58 9.17 -4.73
N ASN A 293 -8.45 9.96 -4.08
CA ASN A 293 -9.27 9.50 -2.96
C ASN A 293 -10.16 8.30 -3.31
N ARG A 294 -10.74 8.28 -4.51
CA ARG A 294 -11.59 7.16 -4.92
C ARG A 294 -10.78 5.90 -5.20
N TYR A 295 -9.59 6.03 -5.78
CA TYR A 295 -8.67 4.90 -5.91
C TYR A 295 -8.17 4.43 -4.53
N SER A 296 -7.97 5.33 -3.56
CA SER A 296 -7.65 4.94 -2.19
C SER A 296 -8.76 4.10 -1.55
N ILE A 297 -10.02 4.50 -1.74
CA ILE A 297 -11.18 3.70 -1.29
C ILE A 297 -11.24 2.37 -2.04
N MET A 298 -10.95 2.38 -3.34
CA MET A 298 -10.89 1.18 -4.17
C MET A 298 -9.85 0.18 -3.69
N LEU A 299 -8.66 0.65 -3.27
CA LEU A 299 -7.65 -0.20 -2.64
C LEU A 299 -8.19 -0.84 -1.37
N LYS A 300 -8.82 -0.05 -0.48
CA LYS A 300 -9.43 -0.56 0.77
C LYS A 300 -10.48 -1.64 0.48
N MET A 301 -11.36 -1.40 -0.50
CA MET A 301 -12.34 -2.39 -0.95
C MET A 301 -11.70 -3.63 -1.55
N PHE A 302 -10.65 -3.47 -2.35
CA PHE A 302 -9.91 -4.58 -2.91
C PHE A 302 -9.33 -5.45 -1.80
N VAL A 303 -8.58 -4.87 -0.86
CA VAL A 303 -7.98 -5.65 0.24
C VAL A 303 -9.05 -6.30 1.12
N PHE A 304 -9.99 -5.52 1.65
CA PHE A 304 -10.93 -6.03 2.66
C PHE A 304 -12.05 -6.87 2.06
N LEU A 305 -12.57 -6.52 0.88
CA LEU A 305 -13.65 -7.29 0.26
C LEU A 305 -13.11 -8.41 -0.64
N LYS A 306 -12.21 -8.08 -1.58
CA LYS A 306 -11.77 -9.02 -2.61
C LYS A 306 -10.73 -10.01 -2.11
N CYS A 307 -9.79 -9.57 -1.27
CA CYS A 307 -8.74 -10.44 -0.75
C CYS A 307 -9.07 -11.03 0.63
N GLY A 308 -9.81 -10.31 1.46
CA GLY A 308 -10.22 -10.80 2.79
C GLY A 308 -11.56 -11.53 2.79
N LEU A 309 -12.65 -10.78 2.60
CA LEU A 309 -14.00 -11.26 2.90
C LEU A 309 -14.53 -12.29 1.88
N TYR A 310 -14.41 -12.03 0.58
CA TYR A 310 -15.01 -12.90 -0.44
C TYR A 310 -14.35 -14.27 -0.55
N PRO A 311 -13.02 -14.44 -0.54
CA PRO A 311 -12.40 -15.76 -0.65
C PRO A 311 -12.92 -16.73 0.41
N ARG A 312 -13.14 -16.23 1.64
CA ARG A 312 -13.63 -17.04 2.76
C ARG A 312 -15.15 -17.25 2.80
N TYR A 313 -15.93 -16.23 2.44
CA TYR A 313 -17.39 -16.23 2.71
C TYR A 313 -18.29 -15.98 1.49
N ASN A 314 -17.77 -16.05 0.25
CA ASN A 314 -18.52 -15.72 -0.97
C ASN A 314 -19.93 -16.33 -1.00
N LYS A 315 -20.05 -17.65 -0.72
CA LYS A 315 -21.34 -18.38 -0.74
C LYS A 315 -22.40 -17.76 0.18
N ARG A 316 -22.01 -17.20 1.33
CA ARG A 316 -22.91 -16.59 2.32
C ARG A 316 -23.24 -15.12 2.02
N LEU A 317 -22.50 -14.50 1.11
CA LEU A 317 -22.59 -13.09 0.73
C LEU A 317 -23.39 -12.88 -0.56
N ILE A 318 -23.74 -13.96 -1.28
CA ILE A 318 -24.61 -13.93 -2.45
C ILE A 318 -25.89 -13.18 -2.12
N ARG A 319 -26.27 -12.23 -2.99
CA ARG A 319 -27.45 -11.34 -2.87
C ARG A 319 -27.45 -10.39 -1.66
N LYS A 320 -26.36 -10.29 -0.89
CA LYS A 320 -26.24 -9.37 0.26
C LYS A 320 -25.39 -8.13 -0.02
N MET A 321 -25.16 -7.80 -1.29
CA MET A 321 -24.24 -6.72 -1.71
C MET A 321 -24.59 -5.35 -1.13
N ARG A 322 -25.89 -5.00 -1.04
CA ARG A 322 -26.34 -3.75 -0.43
C ARG A 322 -25.87 -3.62 1.03
N LYS A 323 -26.04 -4.68 1.81
CA LYS A 323 -25.66 -4.72 3.23
C LYS A 323 -24.13 -4.67 3.43
N ILE A 324 -23.37 -5.23 2.48
CA ILE A 324 -21.91 -5.11 2.46
C ILE A 324 -21.51 -3.65 2.18
N ASP A 325 -22.16 -3.00 1.21
CA ASP A 325 -21.94 -1.58 0.89
C ASP A 325 -22.30 -0.68 2.09
N GLU A 326 -23.38 -0.99 2.83
CA GLU A 326 -23.77 -0.31 4.08
C GLU A 326 -22.72 -0.50 5.18
N ALA A 327 -22.30 -1.74 5.45
CA ALA A 327 -21.25 -2.05 6.44
C ALA A 327 -19.92 -1.38 6.11
N PHE A 328 -19.50 -1.39 4.85
CA PHE A 328 -18.26 -0.76 4.42
C PHE A 328 -18.33 0.77 4.54
N THR A 329 -19.49 1.37 4.28
CA THR A 329 -19.68 2.81 4.46
C THR A 329 -19.58 3.20 5.93
N GLU A 330 -20.25 2.46 6.83
CA GLU A 330 -20.14 2.69 8.28
C GLU A 330 -18.71 2.53 8.79
N PHE A 331 -17.99 1.50 8.31
CA PHE A 331 -16.58 1.29 8.65
C PHE A 331 -15.69 2.45 8.20
N MET A 332 -15.92 3.01 7.01
CA MET A 332 -15.07 4.06 6.46
C MET A 332 -15.35 5.45 7.06
N GLU A 333 -16.59 5.72 7.46
CA GLU A 333 -17.03 7.05 7.86
C GLU A 333 -17.33 7.18 9.37
N GLY A 334 -17.48 6.06 10.08
CA GLY A 334 -17.93 6.03 11.47
C GLY A 334 -19.46 6.00 11.61
N ALA A 335 -19.93 5.78 12.84
CA ALA A 335 -21.35 5.58 13.15
C ALA A 335 -22.18 6.88 13.28
N GLU A 336 -21.54 8.05 13.25
CA GLU A 336 -22.11 9.34 13.67
C GLU A 336 -22.43 10.31 12.51
N LEU A 337 -22.75 9.80 11.32
CA LEU A 337 -23.14 10.67 10.19
C LEU A 337 -24.63 11.02 10.19
N ASP A 338 -24.95 12.22 9.70
CA ASP A 338 -26.32 12.60 9.34
C ASP A 338 -26.90 11.65 8.27
N PRO A 339 -28.19 11.26 8.35
CA PRO A 339 -28.79 10.31 7.42
C PRO A 339 -28.69 10.69 5.94
N LEU A 340 -28.76 11.98 5.59
CA LEU A 340 -28.66 12.44 4.20
C LEU A 340 -27.21 12.36 3.70
N GLU A 341 -26.24 12.64 4.56
CA GLU A 341 -24.82 12.44 4.23
C GLU A 341 -24.47 10.96 4.09
N LEU A 342 -25.00 10.13 4.99
CA LEU A 342 -24.80 8.68 4.96
C LEU A 342 -25.31 8.06 3.65
N GLU A 343 -26.49 8.46 3.16
CA GLU A 343 -27.00 7.96 1.87
C GLU A 343 -26.12 8.40 0.70
N LYS A 344 -25.60 9.65 0.69
CA LYS A 344 -24.66 10.11 -0.35
C LYS A 344 -23.36 9.29 -0.32
N LYS A 345 -22.82 9.02 0.88
CA LYS A 345 -21.62 8.20 1.05
C LYS A 345 -21.87 6.76 0.62
N PHE A 346 -23.00 6.17 0.99
CA PHE A 346 -23.41 4.84 0.56
C PHE A 346 -23.47 4.72 -0.97
N GLN A 347 -24.10 5.69 -1.66
CA GLN A 347 -24.13 5.70 -3.13
C GLN A 347 -22.73 5.82 -3.74
N SER A 348 -21.83 6.59 -3.11
CA SER A 348 -20.42 6.68 -3.52
C SER A 348 -19.70 5.34 -3.33
N THR A 349 -19.89 4.67 -2.20
CA THR A 349 -19.36 3.33 -1.91
C THR A 349 -19.83 2.32 -2.94
N ARG A 350 -21.13 2.26 -3.21
CA ARG A 350 -21.73 1.36 -4.20
C ARG A 350 -21.13 1.57 -5.60
N LYS A 351 -21.05 2.82 -6.06
CA LYS A 351 -20.44 3.18 -7.35
C LYS A 351 -18.97 2.76 -7.39
N THR A 352 -18.27 2.95 -6.27
CA THR A 352 -16.85 2.60 -6.18
C THR A 352 -16.62 1.09 -6.30
N ARG A 353 -17.45 0.29 -5.61
CA ARG A 353 -17.41 -1.17 -5.71
C ARG A 353 -17.75 -1.68 -7.11
N GLN A 354 -18.76 -1.10 -7.77
CA GLN A 354 -19.14 -1.47 -9.13
C GLN A 354 -17.99 -1.22 -10.12
N GLU A 355 -17.32 -0.08 -9.99
CA GLU A 355 -16.15 0.22 -10.81
C GLU A 355 -14.98 -0.73 -10.51
N LEU A 356 -14.72 -1.04 -9.24
CA LEU A 356 -13.71 -2.03 -8.84
C LEU A 356 -13.98 -3.37 -9.55
N GLN A 357 -15.22 -3.86 -9.51
CA GLN A 357 -15.60 -5.10 -10.17
C GLN A 357 -15.38 -5.03 -11.69
N ARG A 358 -15.76 -3.92 -12.33
CA ARG A 358 -15.55 -3.71 -13.76
C ARG A 358 -14.08 -3.74 -14.14
N ARG A 359 -13.22 -3.04 -13.39
CA ARG A 359 -11.78 -3.00 -13.66
C ARG A 359 -11.09 -4.33 -13.40
N LEU A 360 -11.43 -5.01 -12.30
CA LEU A 360 -10.88 -6.34 -12.01
C LEU A 360 -11.24 -7.36 -13.10
N LYS A 361 -12.44 -7.29 -13.68
CA LYS A 361 -12.81 -8.14 -14.81
C LYS A 361 -11.89 -7.91 -16.01
N LYS A 362 -11.57 -6.66 -16.34
CA LYS A 362 -10.61 -6.33 -17.41
C LYS A 362 -9.21 -6.84 -17.10
N CYS A 363 -8.78 -6.77 -15.84
CA CYS A 363 -7.50 -7.33 -15.44
C CYS A 363 -7.44 -8.85 -15.61
N GLN A 364 -8.52 -9.56 -15.27
CA GLN A 364 -8.62 -11.00 -15.48
C GLN A 364 -8.54 -11.34 -16.97
N GLU A 365 -9.34 -10.65 -17.80
CA GLU A 365 -9.32 -10.82 -19.26
C GLU A 365 -7.92 -10.57 -19.86
N ALA A 366 -7.18 -9.59 -19.34
CA ALA A 366 -5.84 -9.27 -19.82
C ALA A 366 -4.76 -10.29 -19.42
N VAL A 367 -4.93 -11.01 -18.30
CA VAL A 367 -3.97 -12.04 -17.84
C VAL A 367 -4.25 -13.40 -18.48
N GLU A 368 -5.50 -13.66 -18.87
CA GLU A 368 -5.91 -14.90 -19.54
C GLU A 368 -5.64 -14.91 -21.06
N THR A 369 -5.39 -13.74 -21.66
CA THR A 369 -5.03 -13.56 -23.08
C THR A 369 -3.53 -13.68 -23.26
#